data_AF-A0A1A2YYD2-F1
#
_entry.id   AF-A0A1A2YYD2-F1
#
_cell.length_a   1.000
_cell.length_b   1.000
_cell.length_c   1.000
_cell.angle_alpha   90.00
_cell.angle_beta   90.00
_cell.angle_gamma   90.00
#
_symmetry.space_group_name_H-M   'P 1'
#
loop_
_entity.id
_entity.type
_entity.pdbx_description
1 polymer ?
#
loop_
_entity_poly.entity_id
_entity_poly.type
_entity_poly.pdbx_seq_one_letter_code
_entity_poly.pdbx_strand_id
1 'polypeptide(L)'
;MKRRSCAVVAVCVLTAIAGNAKPAALADVTADSGAEPGLAACEKVFATTDPAGLWRQSNGPGTPPVQIETTDVGPDGAGTGTSVVEGQVIIYWDPDQVITKDGITASPCEVLYHELQHAADDGPNGLPRSELDNTCNGVKYAEWRAVAAENMFRRATGLGDRQTYNGGSVGPGSFQDCKKQEQQKQQEKGRQQRVRRPAHHHHRRLDL
;
A
#
# COMPACT_ATOMS: atom_id res chain seq x y z
N MET A 1 -68.71 25.88 -38.92
CA MET A 1 -68.88 24.55 -38.29
C MET A 1 -67.84 23.59 -38.87
N LYS A 2 -67.29 22.72 -38.00
CA LYS A 2 -66.41 21.55 -38.24
C LYS A 2 -64.91 21.80 -38.47
N ARG A 3 -64.16 21.46 -37.40
CA ARG A 3 -62.71 21.22 -37.32
C ARG A 3 -62.29 20.04 -38.19
N ARG A 4 -61.02 20.00 -38.61
CA ARG A 4 -60.17 18.78 -38.60
C ARG A 4 -58.71 19.14 -38.86
N SER A 5 -57.87 18.85 -37.87
CA SER A 5 -56.41 18.89 -37.90
C SER A 5 -55.86 17.76 -38.78
N CYS A 6 -54.73 18.00 -39.46
CA CYS A 6 -53.82 16.94 -39.90
C CYS A 6 -52.39 17.35 -39.53
N ALA A 7 -51.81 16.58 -38.61
CA ALA A 7 -50.43 16.65 -38.18
C ALA A 7 -49.53 15.99 -39.25
N VAL A 8 -48.34 16.56 -39.49
CA VAL A 8 -47.24 15.87 -40.17
C VAL A 8 -46.18 15.56 -39.13
N VAL A 9 -45.97 14.27 -38.93
CA VAL A 9 -45.04 13.65 -37.99
C VAL A 9 -43.62 13.84 -38.50
N ALA A 10 -42.76 14.50 -37.73
CA ALA A 10 -41.32 14.51 -37.93
C ALA A 10 -40.74 13.27 -37.23
N VAL A 11 -40.27 12.30 -38.00
CA VAL A 11 -39.55 11.12 -37.50
C VAL A 11 -38.09 11.51 -37.33
N CYS A 12 -37.69 11.88 -36.11
CA CYS A 12 -36.29 11.95 -35.72
C CYS A 12 -35.77 10.53 -35.45
N VAL A 13 -34.97 10.01 -36.38
CA VAL A 13 -34.20 8.78 -36.17
C VAL A 13 -33.00 9.13 -35.29
N LEU A 14 -33.14 8.92 -33.99
CA LEU A 14 -32.00 8.87 -33.06
C LEU A 14 -31.47 7.43 -33.09
N THR A 15 -30.39 7.19 -33.85
CA THR A 15 -29.58 5.99 -33.69
C THR A 15 -28.87 6.08 -32.36
N ALA A 16 -29.47 5.49 -31.33
CA ALA A 16 -28.79 5.21 -30.08
C ALA A 16 -27.67 4.20 -30.37
N ILE A 17 -26.43 4.69 -30.43
CA ILE A 17 -25.24 3.85 -30.36
C ILE A 17 -25.17 3.35 -28.91
N ALA A 18 -25.93 2.30 -28.60
CA ALA A 18 -25.74 1.52 -27.39
C ALA A 18 -24.39 0.82 -27.52
N GLY A 19 -23.33 1.53 -27.18
CA GLY A 19 -22.01 0.95 -27.00
C GLY A 19 -22.14 -0.11 -25.92
N ASN A 20 -21.99 -1.38 -26.31
CA ASN A 20 -21.78 -2.49 -25.40
C ASN A 20 -20.39 -2.34 -24.75
N ALA A 21 -20.22 -1.34 -23.89
CA ALA A 21 -19.14 -1.39 -22.92
C ALA A 21 -19.53 -2.52 -21.96
N LYS A 22 -18.86 -3.68 -22.08
CA LYS A 22 -18.85 -4.65 -20.99
C LYS A 22 -18.56 -3.86 -19.71
N PRO A 23 -19.35 -4.00 -18.64
CA PRO A 23 -18.93 -3.44 -17.36
C PRO A 23 -17.50 -3.95 -17.13
N ALA A 24 -16.57 -3.03 -16.85
CA ALA A 24 -15.24 -3.44 -16.41
C ALA A 24 -15.49 -4.40 -15.25
N ALA A 25 -15.04 -5.65 -15.40
CA ALA A 25 -15.11 -6.62 -14.31
C ALA A 25 -14.52 -5.91 -13.09
N LEU A 26 -15.30 -5.86 -12.01
CA LEU A 26 -14.76 -5.46 -10.71
C LEU A 26 -13.57 -6.37 -10.46
N ALA A 27 -12.46 -5.84 -9.95
CA ALA A 27 -11.38 -6.73 -9.55
C ALA A 27 -11.93 -7.66 -8.47
N ASP A 28 -11.80 -8.96 -8.69
CA ASP A 28 -12.22 -9.95 -7.73
C ASP A 28 -11.04 -10.18 -6.78
N VAL A 29 -11.16 -9.76 -5.53
CA VAL A 29 -10.28 -10.30 -4.48
C VAL A 29 -10.75 -11.73 -4.25
N THR A 30 -9.95 -12.70 -4.68
CA THR A 30 -10.24 -14.12 -4.54
C THR A 30 -9.32 -14.74 -3.50
N ALA A 31 -9.73 -15.86 -2.91
CA ALA A 31 -8.93 -16.61 -1.95
C ALA A 31 -8.93 -18.10 -2.33
N ASP A 32 -7.85 -18.81 -1.99
CA ASP A 32 -7.89 -20.26 -1.96
C ASP A 32 -8.75 -20.79 -0.79
N SER A 33 -8.97 -22.10 -0.74
CA SER A 33 -9.83 -22.72 0.27
C SER A 33 -9.32 -22.56 1.71
N GLY A 34 -8.01 -22.36 1.90
CA GLY A 34 -7.44 -22.14 3.23
C GLY A 34 -7.72 -20.72 3.75
N ALA A 35 -7.67 -19.73 2.85
CA ALA A 35 -7.78 -18.33 3.18
C ALA A 35 -9.23 -17.84 3.13
N GLU A 36 -10.11 -18.50 2.36
CA GLU A 36 -11.50 -18.10 2.14
C GLU A 36 -12.28 -17.83 3.45
N PRO A 37 -12.26 -18.69 4.48
CA PRO A 37 -13.01 -18.43 5.71
C PRO A 37 -12.51 -17.18 6.45
N GLY A 38 -11.19 -16.99 6.49
CA GLY A 38 -10.57 -15.82 7.10
C GLY A 38 -10.85 -14.55 6.32
N LEU A 39 -10.75 -14.61 4.98
CA LEU A 39 -11.11 -13.49 4.10
C LEU A 39 -12.55 -13.08 4.37
N ALA A 40 -13.50 -14.01 4.35
CA ALA A 40 -14.91 -13.73 4.62
C ALA A 40 -15.17 -13.13 6.02
N ALA A 41 -14.32 -13.45 7.01
CA ALA A 41 -14.38 -12.80 8.32
C ALA A 41 -13.85 -11.36 8.26
N CYS A 42 -12.73 -11.12 7.57
CA CYS A 42 -12.14 -9.79 7.41
C CYS A 42 -12.99 -8.88 6.52
N GLU A 43 -13.66 -9.40 5.50
CA GLU A 43 -14.61 -8.67 4.66
C GLU A 43 -15.71 -8.00 5.48
N LYS A 44 -16.24 -8.68 6.49
CA LYS A 44 -17.25 -8.11 7.39
C LYS A 44 -16.70 -6.92 8.18
N VAL A 45 -15.43 -6.99 8.57
CA VAL A 45 -14.74 -5.90 9.27
C VAL A 45 -14.49 -4.74 8.31
N PHE A 46 -13.94 -5.01 7.12
CA PHE A 46 -13.60 -4.01 6.11
C PHE A 46 -14.84 -3.31 5.54
N ALA A 47 -15.97 -4.00 5.44
CA ALA A 47 -17.24 -3.41 5.03
C ALA A 47 -17.68 -2.24 5.92
N THR A 48 -17.29 -2.24 7.20
CA THR A 48 -17.57 -1.14 8.14
C THR A 48 -16.35 -0.27 8.45
N THR A 49 -15.15 -0.79 8.22
CA THR A 49 -13.88 -0.19 8.66
C THR A 49 -12.82 -0.31 7.56
N ASP A 50 -12.85 0.63 6.62
CA ASP A 50 -11.87 0.74 5.52
C ASP A 50 -11.33 2.18 5.42
N PRO A 51 -10.56 2.65 6.42
CA PRO A 51 -10.20 4.06 6.54
C PRO A 51 -9.25 4.55 5.44
N ALA A 52 -8.42 3.67 4.86
CA ALA A 52 -7.55 4.00 3.73
C ALA A 52 -8.22 3.72 2.37
N GLY A 53 -9.42 3.14 2.35
CA GLY A 53 -10.14 2.81 1.13
C GLY A 53 -9.59 1.61 0.36
N LEU A 54 -8.68 0.84 0.96
CA LEU A 54 -7.94 -0.25 0.32
C LEU A 54 -8.86 -1.39 -0.09
N TRP A 55 -9.79 -1.80 0.78
CA TRP A 55 -10.71 -2.89 0.45
C TRP A 55 -11.59 -2.53 -0.75
N ARG A 56 -12.17 -1.32 -0.74
CA ARG A 56 -12.96 -0.82 -1.86
C ARG A 56 -12.12 -0.63 -3.12
N GLN A 57 -10.88 -0.19 -3.00
CA GLN A 57 -9.97 -0.02 -4.14
C GLN A 57 -9.67 -1.36 -4.79
N SER A 58 -9.28 -2.38 -4.02
CA SER A 58 -8.94 -3.71 -4.54
C SER A 58 -10.12 -4.45 -5.16
N ASN A 59 -11.35 -4.03 -4.88
CA ASN A 59 -12.57 -4.52 -5.52
C ASN A 59 -13.10 -3.57 -6.62
N GLY A 60 -12.33 -2.54 -6.99
CA GLY A 60 -12.74 -1.47 -7.88
C GLY A 60 -12.40 -1.74 -9.35
N PRO A 61 -13.09 -1.07 -10.30
CA PRO A 61 -12.82 -1.24 -11.71
C PRO A 61 -11.40 -0.78 -12.08
N GLY A 62 -10.70 -1.58 -12.90
CA GLY A 62 -9.37 -1.25 -13.40
C GLY A 62 -8.23 -1.52 -12.43
N THR A 63 -8.51 -2.16 -11.28
CA THR A 63 -7.46 -2.68 -10.41
C THR A 63 -7.02 -4.08 -10.86
N PRO A 64 -5.74 -4.47 -10.68
CA PRO A 64 -5.30 -5.83 -10.95
C PRO A 64 -6.07 -6.83 -10.09
N PRO A 65 -6.37 -8.04 -10.60
CA PRO A 65 -6.92 -9.11 -9.77
C PRO A 65 -5.97 -9.42 -8.60
N VAL A 66 -6.55 -9.58 -7.41
CA VAL A 66 -5.82 -9.95 -6.19
C VAL A 66 -6.22 -11.37 -5.82
N GLN A 67 -5.26 -12.29 -5.83
CA GLN A 67 -5.44 -13.64 -5.29
C GLN A 67 -4.79 -13.71 -3.93
N ILE A 68 -5.52 -14.22 -2.94
CA ILE A 68 -5.00 -14.54 -1.62
C ILE A 68 -4.71 -16.03 -1.60
N GLU A 69 -3.46 -16.37 -1.28
CA GLU A 69 -2.99 -17.74 -1.12
C GLU A 69 -2.62 -17.97 0.34
N THR A 70 -3.12 -19.08 0.88
CA THR A 70 -2.75 -19.51 2.22
C THR A 70 -1.31 -19.97 2.23
N THR A 71 -0.57 -19.56 3.23
CA THR A 71 0.81 -20.00 3.44
C THR A 71 1.08 -20.26 4.91
N ASP A 72 2.14 -20.99 5.22
CA ASP A 72 2.60 -21.15 6.60
C ASP A 72 3.27 -19.85 7.05
N VAL A 73 2.70 -19.21 8.07
CA VAL A 73 3.23 -17.95 8.62
C VAL A 73 3.79 -18.17 10.02
N GLY A 74 5.04 -17.76 10.24
CA GLY A 74 5.68 -17.78 11.54
C GLY A 74 5.06 -16.75 12.52
N PRO A 75 5.30 -16.90 13.83
CA PRO A 75 4.72 -15.99 14.84
C PRO A 75 5.17 -14.53 14.72
N ASP A 76 6.27 -14.27 14.02
CA ASP A 76 6.82 -12.95 13.71
C ASP A 76 6.36 -12.40 12.34
N GLY A 77 5.48 -13.14 11.65
CA GLY A 77 4.97 -12.82 10.32
C GLY A 77 5.83 -13.28 9.16
N ALA A 78 6.91 -14.03 9.40
CA ALA A 78 7.68 -14.62 8.31
C ALA A 78 6.80 -15.55 7.48
N GLY A 79 6.70 -15.29 6.17
CA GLY A 79 5.80 -16.02 5.25
C GLY A 79 4.70 -15.12 4.69
N THR A 80 4.28 -14.08 5.42
CA THR A 80 3.36 -13.08 4.88
C THR A 80 4.04 -12.17 3.86
N GLY A 81 3.34 -11.82 2.79
CA GLY A 81 3.79 -10.78 1.87
C GLY A 81 2.96 -10.71 0.59
N THR A 82 3.28 -9.72 -0.24
CA THR A 82 2.63 -9.50 -1.54
C THR A 82 3.62 -9.65 -2.68
N SER A 83 3.20 -10.26 -3.79
CA SER A 83 4.00 -10.41 -5.00
C SER A 83 3.15 -10.18 -6.25
N VAL A 84 3.82 -9.99 -7.39
CA VAL A 84 3.15 -9.89 -8.70
C VAL A 84 3.67 -11.00 -9.61
N VAL A 85 2.77 -11.86 -10.07
CA VAL A 85 3.06 -12.98 -10.97
C VAL A 85 2.20 -12.82 -12.21
N GLU A 86 2.82 -12.70 -13.38
CA GLU A 86 2.13 -12.59 -14.67
C GLU A 86 1.04 -11.48 -14.75
N GLY A 87 1.22 -10.40 -13.99
CA GLY A 87 0.27 -9.27 -13.92
C GLY A 87 -0.88 -9.46 -12.94
N GLN A 88 -0.89 -10.56 -12.19
CA GLN A 88 -1.78 -10.80 -11.05
C GLN A 88 -1.05 -10.49 -9.75
N VAL A 89 -1.74 -9.85 -8.80
CA VAL A 89 -1.23 -9.62 -7.46
C VAL A 89 -1.57 -10.84 -6.60
N ILE A 90 -0.58 -11.38 -5.90
CA ILE A 90 -0.74 -12.50 -4.98
C ILE A 90 -0.37 -12.05 -3.57
N ILE A 91 -1.30 -12.19 -2.63
CA ILE A 91 -1.07 -11.98 -1.20
C ILE A 91 -0.93 -13.34 -0.52
N TYR A 92 0.23 -13.59 0.08
CA TYR A 92 0.49 -14.75 0.93
C TYR A 92 0.11 -14.41 2.37
N TRP A 93 -0.82 -15.15 2.94
CA TRP A 93 -1.41 -14.82 4.23
C TRP A 93 -1.91 -16.08 4.95
N ASP A 94 -1.83 -16.08 6.28
CA ASP A 94 -2.43 -17.11 7.13
C ASP A 94 -3.57 -16.49 7.94
N PRO A 95 -4.83 -16.91 7.72
CA PRO A 95 -5.97 -16.36 8.41
C PRO A 95 -6.06 -16.72 9.90
N ASP A 96 -5.33 -17.75 10.33
CA ASP A 96 -5.34 -18.25 11.72
C ASP A 96 -4.16 -17.71 12.52
N GLN A 97 -3.16 -17.13 11.86
CA GLN A 97 -1.95 -16.64 12.51
C GLN A 97 -2.12 -15.22 13.07
N VAL A 98 -2.11 -15.12 14.40
CA VAL A 98 -1.89 -13.85 15.10
C VAL A 98 -0.40 -13.55 15.14
N ILE A 99 0.02 -12.41 14.59
CA ILE A 99 1.43 -12.04 14.50
C ILE A 99 1.81 -11.16 15.68
N THR A 100 2.92 -11.47 16.35
CA THR A 100 3.51 -10.58 17.36
C THR A 100 4.92 -10.20 16.96
N LYS A 101 5.10 -8.94 16.57
CA LYS A 101 6.36 -8.41 16.05
C LYS A 101 6.58 -6.97 16.51
N ASP A 102 7.81 -6.67 16.88
CA ASP A 102 8.22 -5.33 17.35
C ASP A 102 7.37 -4.81 18.52
N GLY A 103 6.97 -5.71 19.43
CA GLY A 103 6.14 -5.38 20.60
C GLY A 103 4.66 -5.10 20.28
N ILE A 104 4.23 -5.31 19.03
CA ILE A 104 2.84 -5.17 18.60
C ILE A 104 2.28 -6.55 18.23
N THR A 105 1.09 -6.85 18.74
CA THR A 105 0.27 -7.96 18.28
C THR A 105 -0.73 -7.44 17.25
N ALA A 106 -0.73 -8.06 16.06
CA ALA A 106 -1.59 -7.75 14.93
C ALA A 106 -2.53 -8.93 14.67
N SER A 107 -3.81 -8.64 14.45
CA SER A 107 -4.80 -9.65 14.06
C SER A 107 -4.64 -10.04 12.58
N PRO A 108 -5.14 -11.22 12.15
CA PRO A 108 -5.10 -11.61 10.74
C PRO A 108 -5.68 -10.55 9.79
N CYS A 109 -6.77 -9.87 10.18
CA CYS A 109 -7.36 -8.81 9.34
C CYS A 109 -6.53 -7.53 9.29
N GLU A 110 -5.80 -7.19 10.35
CA GLU A 110 -4.85 -6.07 10.33
C GLU A 110 -3.68 -6.37 9.39
N VAL A 111 -3.18 -7.61 9.45
CA VAL A 111 -2.11 -8.10 8.57
C VAL A 111 -2.57 -8.12 7.12
N LEU A 112 -3.77 -8.63 6.83
CA LEU A 112 -4.32 -8.58 5.48
C LEU A 112 -4.52 -7.14 4.99
N TYR A 113 -4.94 -6.21 5.87
CA TYR A 113 -5.09 -4.80 5.51
C TYR A 113 -3.75 -4.13 5.18
N HIS A 114 -2.66 -4.54 5.84
CA HIS A 114 -1.30 -4.14 5.49
C HIS A 114 -0.94 -4.61 4.07
N GLU A 115 -1.17 -5.88 3.76
CA GLU A 115 -0.86 -6.44 2.43
C GLU A 115 -1.72 -5.84 1.31
N LEU A 116 -2.97 -5.46 1.59
CA LEU A 116 -3.80 -4.73 0.63
C LEU A 116 -3.19 -3.37 0.23
N GLN A 117 -2.37 -2.74 1.07
CA GLN A 117 -1.64 -1.53 0.67
C GLN A 117 -0.53 -1.83 -0.33
N HIS A 118 0.18 -2.96 -0.19
CA HIS A 118 1.16 -3.39 -1.18
C HIS A 118 0.46 -3.74 -2.50
N ALA A 119 -0.67 -4.44 -2.44
CA ALA A 119 -1.50 -4.70 -3.62
C ALA A 119 -1.97 -3.41 -4.31
N ALA A 120 -2.34 -2.39 -3.53
CA ALA A 120 -2.71 -1.08 -4.05
C ALA A 120 -1.53 -0.32 -4.68
N ASP A 121 -0.31 -0.52 -4.17
CA ASP A 121 0.93 0.05 -4.71
C ASP A 121 1.34 -0.61 -6.04
N ASP A 122 0.86 -1.83 -6.34
CA ASP A 122 1.01 -2.48 -7.65
C ASP A 122 -0.15 -2.17 -8.62
N GLY A 123 -1.14 -1.39 -8.18
CA GLY A 123 -2.26 -0.91 -8.98
C GLY A 123 -1.94 0.28 -9.89
N PRO A 124 -2.90 0.74 -10.71
CA PRO A 124 -2.69 1.83 -11.69
C PRO A 124 -2.33 3.19 -11.06
N ASN A 125 -2.65 3.39 -9.78
CA ASN A 125 -2.35 4.61 -9.02
C ASN A 125 -1.16 4.42 -8.06
N GLY A 126 -0.48 3.27 -8.15
CA GLY A 126 0.69 2.94 -7.36
C GLY A 126 1.88 3.84 -7.67
N LEU A 127 2.83 3.90 -6.72
CA LEU A 127 4.10 4.59 -6.96
C LEU A 127 5.05 3.69 -7.76
N PRO A 128 5.97 4.26 -8.56
CA PRO A 128 6.98 3.46 -9.23
C PRO A 128 7.79 2.63 -8.24
N ARG A 129 8.17 1.40 -8.62
CA ARG A 129 8.94 0.52 -7.74
C ARG A 129 10.26 1.13 -7.25
N SER A 130 10.92 1.91 -8.12
CA SER A 130 12.12 2.67 -7.77
C SER A 130 11.90 3.70 -6.65
N GLU A 131 10.68 4.21 -6.51
CA GLU A 131 10.30 5.08 -5.40
C GLU A 131 10.02 4.28 -4.13
N LEU A 132 9.27 3.18 -4.26
CA LEU A 132 8.87 2.28 -3.17
C LEU A 132 10.05 1.58 -2.48
N ASP A 133 11.12 1.29 -3.24
CA ASP A 133 12.34 0.67 -2.72
C ASP A 133 13.27 1.64 -1.97
N ASN A 134 12.98 2.95 -1.97
CA ASN A 134 13.71 3.89 -1.11
C ASN A 134 13.54 3.51 0.36
N THR A 135 14.58 3.71 1.16
CA THR A 135 14.55 3.41 2.60
C THR A 135 14.71 4.67 3.44
N CYS A 136 14.14 4.65 4.64
CA CYS A 136 14.40 5.62 5.70
C CYS A 136 14.30 4.92 7.07
N ASN A 137 15.25 5.17 7.97
CA ASN A 137 15.37 4.47 9.26
C ASN A 137 15.33 2.93 9.14
N GLY A 138 15.87 2.38 8.05
CA GLY A 138 15.88 0.93 7.79
C GLY A 138 14.57 0.34 7.25
N VAL A 139 13.54 1.17 7.02
CA VAL A 139 12.22 0.74 6.52
C VAL A 139 12.02 1.25 5.10
N LYS A 140 11.57 0.38 4.18
CA LYS A 140 11.26 0.75 2.79
C LYS A 140 10.01 1.64 2.72
N TYR A 141 9.90 2.46 1.67
CA TYR A 141 8.76 3.35 1.53
C TYR A 141 7.44 2.58 1.33
N ALA A 142 7.47 1.44 0.63
CA ALA A 142 6.33 0.52 0.55
C ALA A 142 5.81 0.15 1.95
N GLU A 143 6.70 -0.31 2.83
CA GLU A 143 6.35 -0.68 4.21
C GLU A 143 5.89 0.54 5.04
N TRP A 144 6.45 1.72 4.82
CA TRP A 144 5.97 2.95 5.46
C TRP A 144 4.52 3.26 5.08
N ARG A 145 4.14 3.07 3.81
CA ARG A 145 2.76 3.25 3.35
C ARG A 145 1.85 2.19 3.94
N ALA A 146 2.28 0.93 3.92
CA ALA A 146 1.54 -0.19 4.50
C ALA A 146 1.29 -0.01 6.00
N VAL A 147 2.33 0.37 6.77
CA VAL A 147 2.16 0.70 8.19
C VAL A 147 1.30 1.95 8.41
N ALA A 148 1.33 2.93 7.52
CA ALA A 148 0.43 4.09 7.63
C ALA A 148 -1.04 3.68 7.49
N ALA A 149 -1.36 2.83 6.51
CA ALA A 149 -2.70 2.27 6.32
C ALA A 149 -3.11 1.34 7.48
N GLU A 150 -2.20 0.47 7.93
CA GLU A 150 -2.36 -0.37 9.12
C GLU A 150 -2.69 0.49 10.34
N ASN A 151 -1.95 1.58 10.59
CA ASN A 151 -2.20 2.48 11.70
C ASN A 151 -3.54 3.21 11.59
N MET A 152 -3.99 3.56 10.37
CA MET A 152 -5.35 4.06 10.17
C MET A 152 -6.40 3.03 10.58
N PHE A 153 -6.21 1.76 10.21
CA PHE A 153 -7.09 0.66 10.59
C PHE A 153 -7.07 0.35 12.09
N ARG A 154 -5.87 0.32 12.69
CA ARG A 154 -5.67 0.16 14.14
C ARG A 154 -6.43 1.24 14.91
N ARG A 155 -6.29 2.52 14.55
CA ARG A 155 -7.05 3.60 15.20
C ARG A 155 -8.55 3.43 15.03
N ALA A 156 -9.01 3.06 13.84
CA ALA A 156 -10.42 2.84 13.56
C ALA A 156 -11.01 1.65 14.34
N THR A 157 -10.18 0.71 14.77
CA THR A 157 -10.55 -0.45 15.60
C THR A 157 -10.21 -0.28 17.09
N GLY A 158 -9.79 0.93 17.52
CA GLY A 158 -9.51 1.26 18.92
C GLY A 158 -8.13 0.81 19.42
N LEU A 159 -7.24 0.41 18.53
CA LEU A 159 -5.85 0.03 18.80
C LEU A 159 -4.91 1.23 18.63
N GLY A 160 -3.78 1.20 19.34
CA GLY A 160 -2.72 2.22 19.21
C GLY A 160 -1.80 1.96 18.02
N ASP A 161 -1.20 3.01 17.48
CA ASP A 161 -0.31 2.95 16.31
C ASP A 161 0.97 2.12 16.56
N ARG A 162 1.37 1.34 15.54
CA ARG A 162 2.72 0.81 15.39
C ARG A 162 3.71 1.94 15.16
N GLN A 163 4.78 1.96 15.94
CA GLN A 163 5.88 2.95 15.85
C GLN A 163 7.17 2.35 15.26
N THR A 164 7.23 1.03 15.12
CA THR A 164 8.38 0.27 14.64
C THR A 164 7.97 -0.88 13.74
N TYR A 165 8.74 -1.13 12.69
CA TYR A 165 8.52 -2.21 11.76
C TYR A 165 9.86 -2.79 11.28
N ASN A 166 10.05 -4.09 11.44
CA ASN A 166 11.30 -4.80 11.13
C ASN A 166 12.53 -4.16 11.80
N GLY A 167 12.38 -3.74 13.07
CA GLY A 167 13.43 -3.05 13.83
C GLY A 167 13.71 -1.58 13.43
N GLY A 168 13.10 -1.08 12.36
CA GLY A 168 13.19 0.33 11.96
C GLY A 168 12.04 1.18 12.51
N SER A 169 12.23 2.50 12.62
CA SER A 169 11.21 3.41 13.17
C SER A 169 10.31 3.99 12.07
N VAL A 170 9.00 3.88 12.28
CA VAL A 170 7.91 4.44 11.47
C VAL A 170 7.17 5.45 12.33
N GLY A 171 7.73 6.66 12.42
CA GLY A 171 7.22 7.73 13.29
C GLY A 171 5.97 8.42 12.75
N PRO A 172 5.33 9.31 13.54
CA PRO A 172 4.07 9.99 13.19
C PRO A 172 4.17 11.03 12.06
N GLY A 173 5.24 11.01 11.26
CA GLY A 173 5.49 11.92 10.15
C GLY A 173 5.41 11.22 8.79
N SER A 174 5.59 11.97 7.71
CA SER A 174 5.67 11.37 6.38
C SER A 174 7.05 10.73 6.13
N PHE A 175 7.10 9.78 5.20
CA PHE A 175 8.37 9.26 4.69
C PHE A 175 9.30 10.37 4.17
N GLN A 176 8.72 11.44 3.60
CA GLN A 176 9.50 12.58 3.11
C GLN A 176 10.12 13.38 4.27
N ASP A 177 9.42 13.51 5.39
CA ASP A 177 9.98 14.15 6.59
C ASP A 177 11.10 13.30 7.18
N CYS A 178 10.96 11.98 7.17
CA CYS A 178 12.01 11.04 7.53
C CYS A 178 13.27 11.26 6.66
N LYS A 179 13.11 11.29 5.32
CA LYS A 179 14.22 11.52 4.40
C LYS A 179 14.92 12.86 4.62
N LYS A 180 14.17 13.94 4.85
CA LYS A 180 14.73 15.27 5.13
C LYS A 180 15.60 15.24 6.40
N GLN A 181 15.13 14.57 7.46
CA GLN A 181 15.88 14.45 8.70
C GLN A 181 17.16 13.63 8.53
N GLU A 182 17.13 12.53 7.76
CA GLU A 182 18.33 11.75 7.48
C GLU A 182 19.37 12.54 6.68
N GLN A 183 18.94 13.30 5.67
CA GLN A 183 19.83 14.16 4.89
C GLN A 183 20.50 15.22 5.76
N GLN A 184 19.75 15.86 6.66
CA GLN A 184 20.30 16.82 7.62
C GLN A 184 21.36 16.18 8.53
N LYS A 185 21.06 15.00 9.11
CA LYS A 185 22.00 14.25 9.95
C LYS A 185 23.30 13.88 9.20
N GLN A 186 23.19 13.51 7.92
CA GLN A 186 24.35 13.20 7.09
C GLN A 186 25.21 14.45 6.79
N GLN A 187 24.58 15.58 6.48
CA GLN A 187 25.27 16.86 6.25
C GLN A 187 26.01 17.33 7.51
N GLU A 188 25.40 17.21 8.68
CA GLU A 188 26.03 17.54 9.96
C GLU A 188 27.25 16.65 10.25
N LYS A 189 27.13 15.33 10.05
CA LYS A 189 28.27 14.40 10.20
C LYS A 189 29.42 14.74 9.25
N GLY A 190 29.11 15.05 7.98
CA GLY A 190 30.10 15.45 6.99
C GLY A 190 30.80 16.78 7.35
N ARG A 191 30.05 17.74 7.89
CA ARG A 191 30.60 19.00 8.41
C ARG A 191 31.50 18.78 9.61
N GLN A 192 31.10 17.95 10.58
CA GLN A 192 31.91 17.60 11.75
C GLN A 192 33.20 16.85 11.38
N GLN A 193 33.17 15.95 10.38
CA GLN A 193 34.37 15.27 9.89
C GLN A 193 35.34 16.21 9.15
N ARG A 194 34.84 17.19 8.37
CA ARG A 194 35.71 18.21 7.74
C ARG A 194 36.40 19.13 8.74
N VAL A 195 35.72 19.51 9.82
CA VAL A 195 36.30 20.37 10.88
C VAL A 195 37.34 19.61 11.73
N ARG A 196 37.24 18.28 11.83
CA ARG A 196 38.16 17.43 12.60
C ARG A 196 39.37 16.90 11.82
N ARG A 197 39.51 17.20 10.52
CA ARG A 197 40.74 16.90 9.78
C ARG A 197 41.78 17.99 10.10
N PRO A 198 42.88 17.70 10.83
CA PRO A 198 43.96 18.66 10.96
C PRO A 198 44.52 18.95 9.57
N ALA A 199 44.73 20.21 9.25
CA ALA A 199 45.43 20.60 8.03
C ALA A 199 46.82 19.95 8.08
N HIS A 200 47.02 18.89 7.30
CA HIS A 200 48.38 18.41 7.00
C HIS A 200 49.06 19.52 6.20
N HIS A 201 49.75 20.41 6.92
CA HIS A 201 50.73 21.31 6.33
C HIS A 201 51.80 20.43 5.67
N HIS A 202 51.72 20.31 4.35
CA HIS A 202 52.83 19.86 3.53
C HIS A 202 53.96 20.89 3.69
N HIS A 203 54.86 20.63 4.63
CA HIS A 203 56.19 21.24 4.60
C HIS A 203 56.90 20.73 3.34
N ARG A 204 56.90 21.53 2.28
CA ARG A 204 57.92 21.44 1.23
C ARG A 204 59.27 21.68 1.89
N ARG A 205 60.08 20.62 2.05
CA ARG A 205 61.53 20.78 2.09
C ARG A 205 61.97 21.10 0.67
N LEU A 206 62.48 22.31 0.49
CA LEU A 206 63.42 22.62 -0.59
C LEU A 206 64.78 22.18 -0.07
N ASP A 207 65.23 21.01 -0.49
CA ASP A 207 66.62 20.63 -0.33
C ASP A 207 67.41 21.27 -1.49
N LEU A 208 68.42 22.05 -1.09
CA LEU A 208 69.46 22.68 -1.91
C LEU A 208 70.51 21.66 -2.34
#